data_AF-A0A3A0D884-F1
#
_entry.id   AF-A0A3A0D884-F1
#
_cell.length_a   1.000
_cell.length_b   1.000
_cell.length_c   1.000
_cell.angle_alpha   90.00
_cell.angle_beta   90.00
_cell.angle_gamma   90.00
#
_symmetry.space_group_name_H-M   'P 1'
#
loop_
_entity.id
_entity.type
_entity.pdbx_description
1 polymer ?
#
loop_
_entity_poly.entity_id
_entity_poly.type
_entity_poly.pdbx_seq_one_letter_code
_entity_poly.pdbx_strand_id
1 'polypeptide(L)'
;MQLNLNQIRLDGGTQPRAEIRFAVVDEYAELMRDGVEFPPVVVFHDGTDYWLADGFHRVAAAKRARPDQPIDVEIHQGTQSDAQWYSYGVNTTHGLRRTNEDKRRAVMAALSHTEGAKLSDVKIAEHCGVSHTFVAKLRGELSATCNGCKSPHRTGRDGRKINTAKIGSAGPHGHAKKHKGIRISPHAHTPIRGHSAPCPMIPLTFSPNNPQTAAAALWQLFPREFVVALVNDLSVRLNQQGDSV
;
A
#
# COMPACT_ATOMS: atom_id res chain seq x y z
N MET A 1 -36.20 7.11 -0.10
CA MET A 1 -37.18 6.26 0.61
C MET A 1 -36.68 6.07 2.04
N GLN A 2 -37.53 5.79 3.02
CA GLN A 2 -37.10 5.64 4.42
C GLN A 2 -37.27 4.19 4.88
N LEU A 3 -36.25 3.65 5.55
CA LEU A 3 -36.24 2.25 5.97
C LEU A 3 -35.75 2.12 7.41
N ASN A 4 -36.35 1.19 8.16
CA ASN A 4 -35.97 0.96 9.54
C ASN A 4 -34.62 0.25 9.61
N LEU A 5 -33.76 0.68 10.55
CA LEU A 5 -32.42 0.12 10.73
C LEU A 5 -32.42 -1.38 11.05
N ASN A 6 -33.52 -1.90 11.61
CA ASN A 6 -33.70 -3.32 11.95
C ASN A 6 -34.01 -4.20 10.73
N GLN A 7 -34.51 -3.62 9.64
CA GLN A 7 -34.80 -4.36 8.41
C GLN A 7 -33.56 -4.51 7.53
N ILE A 8 -32.51 -3.70 7.77
CA ILE A 8 -31.28 -3.70 6.98
C ILE A 8 -30.32 -4.76 7.53
N ARG A 9 -30.03 -5.77 6.71
CA ARG A 9 -29.05 -6.81 7.01
C ARG A 9 -27.64 -6.36 6.67
N LEU A 10 -26.74 -6.52 7.65
CA LEU A 10 -25.31 -6.19 7.54
C LEU A 10 -24.43 -7.45 7.35
N ASP A 11 -24.98 -8.64 7.60
CA ASP A 11 -24.26 -9.92 7.60
C ASP A 11 -23.98 -10.47 6.19
N GLY A 12 -24.24 -9.67 5.15
CA GLY A 12 -24.18 -10.09 3.76
C GLY A 12 -22.77 -10.25 3.18
N GLY A 13 -21.71 -10.04 3.97
CA GLY A 13 -20.33 -10.01 3.47
C GLY A 13 -20.03 -8.81 2.57
N THR A 14 -20.89 -7.79 2.58
CA THR A 14 -20.84 -6.61 1.72
C THR A 14 -19.90 -5.53 2.24
N GLN A 15 -19.19 -5.75 3.36
CA GLN A 15 -18.29 -4.76 3.94
C GLN A 15 -16.88 -4.85 3.31
N PRO A 16 -16.47 -3.89 2.46
CA PRO A 16 -15.15 -3.94 1.82
C PRO A 16 -14.01 -3.53 2.77
N ARG A 17 -14.33 -2.83 3.87
CA ARG A 17 -13.33 -2.31 4.82
C ARG A 17 -12.90 -3.36 5.82
N ALA A 18 -11.60 -3.34 6.14
CA ALA A 18 -11.00 -4.21 7.14
C ALA A 18 -11.69 -4.08 8.51
N GLU A 19 -11.92 -2.84 8.90
CA GLU A 19 -12.42 -2.48 10.22
C GLU A 19 -13.34 -1.26 10.09
N ILE A 20 -14.37 -1.23 10.92
CA ILE A 20 -15.18 -0.03 11.13
C ILE A 20 -14.45 0.84 12.14
N ARG A 21 -14.14 2.08 11.78
CA ARG A 21 -13.47 3.01 12.70
C ARG A 21 -14.50 3.62 13.63
N PHE A 22 -14.53 3.17 14.89
CA PHE A 22 -15.47 3.67 15.90
C PHE A 22 -15.41 5.19 16.10
N ALA A 23 -14.21 5.81 16.04
CA ALA A 23 -14.09 7.27 16.11
C ALA A 23 -14.91 8.01 15.03
N VAL A 24 -14.91 7.51 13.79
CA VAL A 24 -15.71 8.09 12.69
C VAL A 24 -17.20 7.86 12.92
N VAL A 25 -17.56 6.71 13.49
CA VAL A 25 -18.95 6.41 13.86
C VAL A 25 -19.43 7.35 14.95
N ASP A 26 -18.60 7.64 15.95
CA ASP A 26 -18.93 8.54 17.06
C ASP A 26 -19.10 9.99 16.56
N GLU A 27 -18.16 10.49 15.74
CA GLU A 27 -18.27 11.81 15.09
C GLU A 27 -19.56 11.91 14.26
N TYR A 28 -19.86 10.89 13.45
CA TYR A 28 -21.08 10.89 12.64
C TYR A 28 -22.34 10.80 13.52
N ALA A 29 -22.28 10.05 14.62
CA ALA A 29 -23.41 9.94 15.54
C ALA A 29 -23.70 11.28 16.23
N GLU A 30 -22.67 12.05 16.58
CA GLU A 30 -22.81 13.41 17.11
C GLU A 30 -23.43 14.34 16.07
N LEU A 31 -22.89 14.38 14.85
CA LEU A 31 -23.45 15.18 13.76
C LEU A 31 -24.92 14.81 13.44
N MET A 32 -25.26 13.52 13.52
CA MET A 32 -26.64 13.05 13.37
C MET A 32 -27.53 13.48 14.54
N ARG A 33 -27.02 13.62 15.77
CA ARG A 33 -27.78 14.19 16.90
C ARG A 33 -28.01 15.69 16.71
N ASP A 34 -27.02 16.39 16.18
CA ASP A 34 -27.08 17.83 15.87
C ASP A 34 -28.02 18.15 14.69
N GLY A 35 -28.52 17.13 13.99
CA GLY A 35 -29.52 17.26 12.93
C GLY A 35 -28.93 17.48 11.55
N VAL A 36 -27.65 17.17 11.35
CA VAL A 36 -27.02 17.21 10.02
C VAL A 36 -27.63 16.12 9.14
N GLU A 37 -28.11 16.51 7.96
CA GLU A 37 -28.61 15.57 6.95
C GLU A 37 -27.46 14.86 6.24
N PHE A 38 -27.50 13.53 6.24
CA PHE A 38 -26.51 12.70 5.54
C PHE A 38 -27.08 12.23 4.20
N PRO A 39 -26.22 12.04 3.17
CA PRO A 39 -26.66 11.44 1.92
C PRO A 39 -27.24 10.03 2.15
N PRO A 40 -28.24 9.61 1.35
CA PRO A 40 -28.91 8.33 1.52
C PRO A 40 -27.93 7.16 1.42
N VAL A 41 -28.24 6.07 2.13
CA VAL A 41 -27.46 4.82 2.05
C VAL A 41 -28.00 3.93 0.94
N VAL A 42 -27.13 3.16 0.29
CA VAL A 42 -27.52 2.31 -0.84
C VAL A 42 -27.79 0.89 -0.36
N VAL A 43 -28.98 0.39 -0.67
CA VAL A 43 -29.49 -0.91 -0.24
C VAL A 43 -29.99 -1.69 -1.46
N PHE A 44 -29.77 -3.00 -1.46
CA PHE A 44 -30.31 -3.91 -2.46
C PHE A 44 -31.41 -4.78 -1.85
N HIS A 45 -32.47 -5.02 -2.60
CA HIS A 45 -33.59 -5.84 -2.16
C HIS A 45 -33.74 -7.07 -3.06
N ASP A 46 -33.72 -8.24 -2.45
CA ASP A 46 -33.81 -9.55 -3.13
C ASP A 46 -35.24 -10.13 -3.15
N GLY A 47 -36.24 -9.31 -2.77
CA GLY A 47 -37.63 -9.74 -2.62
C GLY A 47 -38.01 -10.14 -1.18
N THR A 48 -37.02 -10.53 -0.37
CA THR A 48 -37.22 -10.96 1.03
C THR A 48 -36.46 -10.07 2.01
N ASP A 49 -35.16 -9.91 1.79
CA ASP A 49 -34.24 -9.19 2.67
C ASP A 49 -33.68 -7.93 2.01
N TYR A 50 -33.33 -6.94 2.85
CA TYR A 50 -32.63 -5.72 2.47
C TYR A 50 -31.14 -5.82 2.82
N TRP A 51 -30.29 -5.83 1.79
CA TRP A 51 -28.84 -5.94 1.89
C TRP A 51 -28.18 -4.57 1.79
N LEU A 52 -27.43 -4.15 2.83
CA LEU A 52 -26.66 -2.91 2.75
C LEU A 52 -25.49 -3.06 1.78
N ALA A 53 -25.41 -2.18 0.78
CA ALA A 53 -24.32 -2.16 -0.19
C ALA A 53 -23.31 -1.03 0.08
N ASP A 54 -23.78 0.14 0.56
CA ASP A 54 -22.90 1.24 0.96
C ASP A 54 -23.43 2.00 2.19
N GLY A 55 -22.53 2.63 2.94
CA GLY A 55 -22.90 3.47 4.08
C GLY A 55 -22.80 2.81 5.45
N PHE A 56 -21.97 1.77 5.62
CA PHE A 56 -21.77 1.08 6.90
C PHE A 56 -21.52 2.01 8.10
N HIS A 57 -20.66 3.02 7.95
CA HIS A 57 -20.41 4.01 9.02
C HIS A 57 -21.65 4.86 9.33
N ARG A 58 -22.44 5.23 8.31
CA ARG A 58 -23.68 5.99 8.49
C ARG A 58 -24.74 5.15 9.19
N VAL A 59 -24.93 3.89 8.80
CA VAL A 59 -25.87 2.97 9.45
C VAL A 59 -25.43 2.69 10.90
N ALA A 60 -24.15 2.49 11.16
CA ALA A 60 -23.63 2.30 12.51
C ALA A 60 -23.82 3.56 13.39
N ALA A 61 -23.58 4.74 12.82
CA ALA A 61 -23.80 6.02 13.51
C ALA A 61 -25.28 6.24 13.81
N ALA A 62 -26.16 5.98 12.84
CA ALA A 62 -27.61 6.07 13.01
C ALA A 62 -28.12 5.12 14.09
N LYS A 63 -27.64 3.87 14.11
CA LYS A 63 -27.95 2.91 15.20
C LYS A 63 -27.55 3.41 16.58
N ARG A 64 -26.47 4.19 16.68
CA ARG A 64 -25.98 4.74 17.96
C ARG A 64 -26.67 6.04 18.35
N ALA A 65 -26.99 6.89 17.38
CA ALA A 65 -27.60 8.20 17.62
C ALA A 65 -29.12 8.10 17.80
N ARG A 66 -29.81 7.34 16.94
CA ARG A 66 -31.27 7.31 16.81
C ARG A 66 -31.75 5.91 16.35
N PRO A 67 -31.68 4.87 17.21
CA PRO A 67 -31.99 3.48 16.84
C PRO A 67 -33.42 3.27 16.33
N ASP A 68 -34.37 4.09 16.80
CA ASP A 68 -35.79 3.98 16.46
C ASP A 68 -36.20 4.85 15.26
N GLN A 69 -35.27 5.63 14.69
CA GLN A 69 -35.58 6.49 13.54
C GLN A 69 -35.25 5.78 12.22
N PRO A 70 -36.11 5.92 11.20
CA PRO A 70 -35.79 5.43 9.87
C PRO A 70 -34.65 6.25 9.27
N ILE A 71 -33.87 5.62 8.41
CA ILE A 71 -32.78 6.26 7.65
C ILE A 71 -33.19 6.40 6.18
N ASP A 72 -32.72 7.47 5.53
CA ASP A 72 -32.90 7.63 4.10
C ASP A 72 -32.07 6.63 3.32
N VAL A 73 -32.75 5.88 2.45
CA VAL A 73 -32.18 4.83 1.61
C VAL A 73 -32.53 5.00 0.14
N GLU A 74 -31.60 4.59 -0.71
CA GLU A 74 -31.78 4.33 -2.13
C GLU A 74 -31.83 2.81 -2.32
N ILE A 75 -32.93 2.30 -2.88
CA ILE A 75 -33.16 0.86 -3.03
C ILE A 75 -33.01 0.47 -4.48
N HIS A 76 -32.10 -0.47 -4.73
CA HIS A 76 -31.97 -1.16 -6.01
C HIS A 76 -32.55 -2.58 -5.90
N GLN A 77 -33.16 -3.06 -6.97
CA GLN A 77 -33.57 -4.46 -7.05
C GLN A 77 -32.36 -5.31 -7.44
N GLY A 78 -32.03 -6.32 -6.64
CA GLY A 78 -30.93 -7.22 -6.92
C GLY A 78 -30.59 -8.14 -5.76
N THR A 79 -29.80 -9.16 -6.07
CA THR A 79 -29.45 -10.22 -5.12
C THR A 79 -28.38 -9.75 -4.12
N GLN A 80 -28.15 -10.55 -3.07
CA GLN A 80 -27.01 -10.36 -2.17
C GLN A 80 -25.67 -10.23 -2.92
N SER A 81 -25.48 -11.01 -3.99
CA SER A 81 -24.27 -10.99 -4.81
C SER A 81 -24.10 -9.65 -5.54
N ASP A 82 -25.19 -9.06 -6.01
CA ASP A 82 -25.18 -7.75 -6.68
C ASP A 82 -24.83 -6.63 -5.70
N ALA A 83 -25.36 -6.72 -4.47
CA ALA A 83 -25.02 -5.82 -3.38
C ALA A 83 -23.52 -5.87 -3.02
N GLN A 84 -22.95 -7.09 -2.96
CA GLN A 84 -21.52 -7.28 -2.75
C GLN A 84 -20.71 -6.66 -3.89
N TRP A 85 -21.08 -6.95 -5.13
CA TRP A 85 -20.39 -6.39 -6.29
C TRP A 85 -20.43 -4.87 -6.31
N TYR A 86 -21.57 -4.27 -5.99
CA TYR A 86 -21.74 -2.82 -5.88
C TYR A 86 -20.83 -2.22 -4.80
N SER A 87 -20.78 -2.84 -3.61
CA SER A 87 -19.95 -2.38 -2.49
C SER A 87 -18.45 -2.20 -2.83
N TYR A 88 -17.93 -3.07 -3.71
CA TYR A 88 -16.53 -3.02 -4.14
C TYR A 88 -16.21 -1.76 -4.98
N GLY A 89 -17.21 -1.19 -5.68
CA GLY A 89 -17.01 -0.05 -6.57
C GLY A 89 -17.21 1.33 -5.94
N VAL A 90 -18.11 1.45 -4.96
CA VAL A 90 -18.69 2.74 -4.52
C VAL A 90 -17.71 3.72 -3.86
N ASN A 91 -16.58 3.26 -3.32
CA ASN A 91 -15.65 4.15 -2.59
C ASN A 91 -14.50 4.71 -3.46
N THR A 92 -14.71 4.85 -4.77
CA THR A 92 -13.70 5.43 -5.69
C THR A 92 -13.73 6.96 -5.69
N THR A 93 -14.89 7.58 -5.42
CA THR A 93 -15.09 9.02 -5.71
C THR A 93 -15.38 9.89 -4.47
N HIS A 94 -16.12 9.39 -3.47
CA HIS A 94 -16.49 10.18 -2.29
C HIS A 94 -16.42 9.32 -1.01
N GLY A 95 -15.73 9.81 0.02
CA GLY A 95 -15.63 9.15 1.34
C GLY A 95 -14.21 9.06 1.92
N LEU A 96 -14.09 8.50 3.12
CA LEU A 96 -12.82 8.28 3.80
C LEU A 96 -11.86 7.47 2.92
N ARG A 97 -10.65 7.99 2.68
CA ARG A 97 -9.61 7.35 1.85
C ARG A 97 -9.45 5.87 2.23
N ARG A 98 -9.64 4.97 1.25
CA ARG A 98 -9.37 3.53 1.40
C ARG A 98 -7.90 3.32 1.76
N THR A 99 -7.64 2.52 2.79
CA THR A 99 -6.27 2.06 3.09
C THR A 99 -5.80 1.09 1.99
N ASN A 100 -4.49 0.83 1.94
CA ASN A 100 -3.96 -0.18 1.01
C ASN A 100 -4.52 -1.58 1.32
N GLU A 101 -4.82 -1.87 2.58
CA GLU A 101 -5.44 -3.13 3.01
C GLU A 101 -6.91 -3.22 2.57
N ASP A 102 -7.67 -2.12 2.67
CA ASP A 102 -9.05 -2.07 2.17
C ASP A 102 -9.10 -2.31 0.66
N LYS A 103 -8.18 -1.70 -0.09
CA LYS A 103 -8.04 -1.93 -1.54
C LYS A 103 -7.72 -3.39 -1.84
N ARG A 104 -6.82 -4.00 -1.06
CA ARG A 104 -6.44 -5.40 -1.22
C ARG A 104 -7.63 -6.33 -0.97
N ARG A 105 -8.36 -6.11 0.13
CA ARG A 105 -9.54 -6.91 0.50
C ARG A 105 -10.65 -6.80 -0.54
N ALA A 106 -10.96 -5.59 -1.01
CA ALA A 106 -11.96 -5.37 -2.06
C ALA A 106 -11.59 -6.11 -3.36
N VAL A 107 -10.33 -6.04 -3.79
CA VAL A 107 -9.88 -6.74 -5.01
C VAL A 107 -9.89 -8.26 -4.83
N MET A 108 -9.46 -8.78 -3.68
CA MET A 108 -9.52 -10.21 -3.40
C MET A 108 -10.96 -10.73 -3.40
N ALA A 109 -11.88 -10.01 -2.74
CA ALA A 109 -13.29 -10.37 -2.73
C ALA A 109 -13.92 -10.30 -4.13
N ALA A 110 -13.59 -9.27 -4.92
CA ALA A 110 -14.02 -9.17 -6.31
C ALA A 110 -13.48 -10.32 -7.18
N LEU A 111 -12.23 -10.76 -6.97
CA LEU A 111 -11.63 -11.88 -7.69
C LEU A 111 -12.25 -13.23 -7.33
N SER A 112 -12.67 -13.41 -6.08
CA SER A 112 -13.37 -14.61 -5.61
C SER A 112 -14.84 -14.65 -6.07
N HIS A 113 -15.42 -13.50 -6.40
CA HIS A 113 -16.81 -13.40 -6.85
C HIS A 113 -17.01 -13.97 -8.26
N THR A 114 -18.18 -14.56 -8.53
CA THR A 114 -18.54 -15.19 -9.81
C THR A 114 -18.46 -14.23 -10.99
N GLU A 115 -18.91 -12.99 -10.79
CA GLU A 115 -18.83 -11.93 -11.79
C GLU A 115 -17.39 -11.49 -12.08
N GLY A 116 -16.56 -11.31 -11.04
CA GLY A 116 -15.16 -10.92 -11.22
C GLY A 116 -14.30 -12.00 -11.87
N ALA A 117 -14.63 -13.28 -11.70
CA ALA A 117 -13.94 -14.38 -12.37
C ALA A 117 -14.02 -14.32 -13.90
N LYS A 118 -15.13 -13.78 -14.44
CA LYS A 118 -15.36 -13.61 -15.89
C LYS A 118 -14.67 -12.36 -16.44
N LEU A 119 -14.32 -11.39 -15.60
CA LEU A 119 -13.84 -10.08 -16.01
C LEU A 119 -12.31 -10.01 -16.13
N SER A 120 -11.86 -9.18 -17.07
CA SER A 120 -10.44 -8.84 -17.22
C SER A 120 -9.93 -8.00 -16.05
N ASP A 121 -8.61 -8.02 -15.81
CA ASP A 121 -7.96 -7.25 -14.75
C ASP A 121 -8.24 -5.74 -14.88
N VAL A 122 -8.35 -5.23 -16.12
CA VAL A 122 -8.65 -3.81 -16.41
C VAL A 122 -10.07 -3.45 -15.96
N LYS A 123 -11.07 -4.28 -16.24
CA LYS A 123 -12.46 -4.01 -15.81
C LYS A 123 -12.60 -4.04 -14.28
N ILE A 124 -11.93 -4.99 -13.63
CA ILE A 124 -11.93 -5.07 -12.16
C ILE A 124 -11.21 -3.86 -11.55
N ALA A 125 -10.10 -3.45 -12.17
CA ALA A 125 -9.35 -2.27 -11.76
C ALA A 125 -10.16 -0.98 -11.88
N GLU A 126 -10.90 -0.80 -12.98
CA GLU A 126 -11.83 0.32 -13.18
C GLU A 126 -12.95 0.30 -12.15
N HIS A 127 -13.57 -0.87 -11.92
CA HIS A 127 -14.65 -1.02 -10.93
C HIS A 127 -14.17 -0.68 -9.52
N CYS A 128 -13.04 -1.25 -9.10
CA CYS A 128 -12.50 -1.06 -7.75
C CYS A 128 -11.69 0.24 -7.56
N GLY A 129 -11.44 1.01 -8.63
CA GLY A 129 -10.62 2.23 -8.57
C GLY A 129 -9.14 1.98 -8.23
N VAL A 130 -8.55 0.91 -8.75
CA VAL A 130 -7.14 0.52 -8.53
C VAL A 130 -6.39 0.37 -9.85
N SER A 131 -5.05 0.21 -9.82
CA SER A 131 -4.28 -0.09 -11.02
C SER A 131 -4.44 -1.55 -11.45
N HIS A 132 -4.51 -1.81 -12.76
CA HIS A 132 -4.56 -3.15 -13.32
C HIS A 132 -3.34 -4.01 -12.92
N THR A 133 -2.17 -3.40 -12.71
CA THR A 133 -0.96 -4.12 -12.25
C THR A 133 -1.12 -4.67 -10.84
N PHE A 134 -1.84 -3.95 -9.97
CA PHE A 134 -2.15 -4.39 -8.62
C PHE A 134 -3.10 -5.59 -8.62
N VAL A 135 -4.14 -5.55 -9.47
CA VAL A 135 -5.07 -6.68 -9.65
C VAL A 135 -4.34 -7.91 -10.19
N ALA A 136 -3.47 -7.73 -11.20
CA ALA A 136 -2.69 -8.83 -11.76
C ALA A 136 -1.77 -9.49 -10.73
N LYS A 137 -1.12 -8.69 -9.86
CA LYS A 137 -0.31 -9.22 -8.75
C LYS A 137 -1.14 -10.08 -7.80
N LEU A 138 -2.28 -9.56 -7.35
CA LEU A 138 -3.18 -10.27 -6.43
C LEU A 138 -3.76 -11.54 -7.03
N ARG A 139 -4.12 -11.51 -8.31
CA ARG A 139 -4.59 -12.69 -9.05
C ARG A 139 -3.49 -13.75 -9.17
N GLY A 140 -2.24 -13.33 -9.37
CA GLY A 140 -1.06 -14.20 -9.35
C GLY A 140 -0.91 -14.90 -8.00
N GLU A 141 -0.96 -14.14 -6.90
CA GLU A 141 -0.92 -14.67 -5.53
C GLU A 141 -2.05 -15.68 -5.29
N LEU A 142 -3.30 -15.35 -5.66
CA LEU A 142 -4.45 -16.24 -5.50
C LEU A 142 -4.26 -17.54 -6.29
N SER A 143 -3.83 -17.44 -7.55
CA SER A 143 -3.61 -18.61 -8.42
C SER A 143 -2.46 -19.51 -7.97
N ALA A 144 -1.50 -18.97 -7.21
CA ALA A 144 -0.44 -19.75 -6.58
C ALA A 144 -0.96 -20.56 -5.38
N THR A 145 -1.97 -20.05 -4.69
CA THR A 145 -2.62 -20.72 -3.55
C THR A 145 -3.70 -21.71 -4.00
N CYS A 146 -4.42 -21.44 -5.10
CA CYS A 146 -5.50 -22.29 -5.59
C CYS A 146 -5.34 -22.65 -7.09
N ASN A 147 -5.06 -23.93 -7.37
CA ASN A 147 -4.90 -24.47 -8.73
C ASN A 147 -6.16 -24.35 -9.62
N GLY A 148 -7.35 -24.19 -9.03
CA GLY A 148 -8.63 -24.11 -9.75
C GLY A 148 -9.08 -22.69 -10.16
N CYS A 149 -8.36 -21.64 -9.74
CA CYS A 149 -8.80 -20.25 -9.87
C CYS A 149 -8.49 -19.62 -11.24
N LYS A 150 -8.16 -20.43 -12.25
CA LYS A 150 -7.78 -19.96 -13.58
C LYS A 150 -9.00 -19.91 -14.49
N SER A 151 -9.51 -18.70 -14.75
CA SER A 151 -10.52 -18.49 -15.80
C SER A 151 -9.85 -18.42 -17.17
N PRO A 152 -10.08 -19.39 -18.10
CA PRO A 152 -9.45 -19.39 -19.41
C PRO A 152 -10.00 -18.29 -20.31
N HIS A 153 -11.26 -17.87 -20.12
CA HIS A 153 -11.89 -16.80 -20.88
C HIS A 153 -12.18 -15.59 -20.00
N ARG A 154 -11.77 -14.41 -20.46
CA ARG A 154 -12.02 -13.15 -19.75
C ARG A 154 -12.55 -12.07 -20.70
N THR A 155 -13.50 -11.28 -20.24
CA THR A 155 -14.08 -10.20 -21.04
C THR A 155 -13.31 -8.89 -20.82
N GLY A 156 -12.72 -8.35 -21.89
CA GLY A 156 -12.02 -7.06 -21.91
C GLY A 156 -12.97 -5.85 -21.84
N ARG A 157 -12.39 -4.65 -21.72
CA ARG A 157 -13.10 -3.35 -21.83
C ARG A 157 -13.91 -3.28 -23.13
N ASP A 158 -13.30 -3.68 -24.23
CA ASP A 158 -13.87 -3.67 -25.59
C ASP A 158 -14.94 -4.75 -25.83
N GLY A 159 -15.40 -5.45 -24.78
CA GLY A 159 -16.36 -6.57 -24.89
C GLY A 159 -15.78 -7.86 -25.48
N ARG A 160 -14.55 -7.83 -26.00
CA ARG A 160 -13.87 -9.01 -26.56
C ARG A 160 -13.56 -10.04 -25.48
N LYS A 161 -13.84 -11.32 -25.76
CA LYS A 161 -13.43 -12.46 -24.93
C LYS A 161 -12.00 -12.85 -25.27
N ILE A 162 -11.09 -12.71 -24.31
CA ILE A 162 -9.67 -13.05 -24.43
C ILE A 162 -9.46 -14.46 -23.87
N ASN A 163 -8.84 -15.34 -24.65
CA ASN A 163 -8.36 -16.63 -24.14
C ASN A 163 -6.99 -16.41 -23.46
N THR A 164 -6.94 -16.61 -22.16
CA THR A 164 -5.75 -16.38 -21.33
C THR A 164 -4.94 -17.64 -21.04
N ALA A 165 -5.37 -18.81 -21.50
CA ALA A 165 -4.75 -20.10 -21.18
C ALA A 165 -3.26 -20.21 -21.60
N LYS A 166 -2.84 -19.43 -22.61
CA LYS A 166 -1.45 -19.37 -23.10
C LYS A 166 -0.77 -18.02 -22.88
N ILE A 167 -1.42 -17.06 -22.22
CA ILE A 167 -0.82 -15.75 -21.98
C ILE A 167 0.25 -15.92 -20.89
N GLY A 168 1.51 -15.70 -21.26
CA GLY A 168 2.67 -15.95 -20.40
C GLY A 168 3.26 -17.36 -20.48
N SER A 169 2.59 -18.32 -21.14
CA SER A 169 3.26 -19.57 -21.51
C SER A 169 4.25 -19.22 -22.62
N ALA A 170 5.55 -19.39 -22.36
CA ALA A 170 6.58 -19.20 -23.37
C ALA A 170 6.17 -19.98 -24.62
N GLY A 171 5.84 -19.26 -25.71
CA GLY A 171 5.66 -19.92 -27.00
C GLY A 171 6.95 -20.66 -27.38
N PRO A 172 6.91 -21.56 -28.38
CA PRO A 172 8.12 -22.20 -28.90
C PRO A 172 9.12 -21.19 -29.48
N HIS A 173 8.69 -19.93 -29.68
CA HIS A 173 9.51 -18.78 -30.05
C HIS A 173 9.75 -17.81 -28.89
N GLY A 174 9.66 -18.27 -27.65
CA GLY A 174 10.34 -17.58 -26.56
C GLY A 174 11.81 -17.55 -26.94
N HIS A 175 12.32 -16.37 -27.29
CA HIS A 175 13.76 -16.17 -27.36
C HIS A 175 14.28 -16.55 -25.97
N ALA A 176 14.73 -17.81 -25.85
CA ALA A 176 15.54 -18.22 -24.73
C ALA A 176 16.59 -17.13 -24.64
N LYS A 177 16.59 -16.36 -23.55
CA LYS A 177 17.76 -15.59 -23.19
C LYS A 177 18.82 -16.65 -23.00
N LYS A 178 19.50 -17.04 -24.10
CA LYS A 178 20.78 -17.71 -24.03
C LYS A 178 21.53 -16.78 -23.10
N HIS A 179 21.82 -17.25 -21.90
CA HIS A 179 22.88 -16.69 -21.10
C HIS A 179 24.11 -16.85 -21.99
N LYS A 180 24.33 -15.87 -22.88
CA LYS A 180 25.57 -15.69 -23.61
C LYS A 180 26.56 -15.59 -22.46
N GLY A 181 27.34 -16.66 -22.26
CA GLY A 181 28.32 -16.74 -21.18
C GLY A 181 29.07 -15.42 -21.09
N ILE A 182 29.38 -15.00 -19.86
CA ILE A 182 29.92 -13.68 -19.48
C ILE A 182 30.59 -12.99 -20.67
N ARG A 183 29.81 -12.20 -21.41
CA ARG A 183 30.36 -11.40 -22.51
C ARG A 183 30.84 -10.13 -21.87
N ILE A 184 32.14 -10.06 -21.66
CA ILE A 184 32.84 -8.81 -21.39
C ILE A 184 32.48 -7.89 -22.57
N SER A 185 31.87 -6.73 -22.28
CA SER A 185 31.52 -5.77 -23.32
C SER A 185 32.77 -5.40 -24.13
N PRO A 186 32.69 -5.12 -25.44
CA PRO A 186 33.87 -4.79 -26.25
C PRO A 186 34.69 -3.61 -25.69
N HIS A 187 34.04 -2.78 -24.87
CA HIS A 187 34.55 -1.59 -24.21
C HIS A 187 34.68 -1.77 -22.68
N ALA A 188 34.71 -3.01 -22.16
CA ALA A 188 34.94 -3.23 -20.73
C ALA A 188 36.36 -2.84 -20.29
N HIS A 189 37.33 -2.90 -21.21
CA HIS A 189 38.71 -2.47 -20.96
C HIS A 189 38.90 -0.95 -21.08
N THR A 190 37.94 -0.23 -21.65
CA THR A 190 38.02 1.23 -21.70
C THR A 190 37.55 1.82 -20.37
N PRO A 191 38.41 2.59 -19.67
CA PRO A 191 38.01 3.24 -18.43
C PRO A 191 36.89 4.23 -18.72
N ILE A 192 35.74 4.05 -18.09
CA ILE A 192 34.70 5.07 -18.04
C ILE A 192 35.29 6.24 -17.26
N ARG A 193 35.39 7.43 -17.88
CA ARG A 193 35.66 8.67 -17.13
C ARG A 193 34.47 8.92 -16.21
N GLY A 194 34.53 8.39 -15.00
CA GLY A 194 33.58 8.73 -13.95
C GLY A 194 33.70 10.21 -13.63
N HIS A 195 32.57 10.89 -13.45
CA HIS A 195 32.52 12.19 -12.79
C HIS A 195 32.72 11.98 -11.29
N SER A 196 33.92 11.56 -10.90
CA SER A 196 34.33 11.57 -9.52
C SER A 196 35.57 12.43 -9.48
N ALA A 197 35.35 13.73 -9.33
CA ALA A 197 36.41 14.57 -8.78
C ALA A 197 36.91 13.86 -7.51
N PRO A 198 38.23 13.67 -7.33
CA PRO A 198 38.74 13.09 -6.10
C PRO A 198 38.18 13.90 -4.93
N CYS A 199 37.76 13.23 -3.86
CA CYS A 199 37.35 13.91 -2.64
C CYS A 199 38.43 14.95 -2.28
N PRO A 200 38.07 16.22 -2.06
CA PRO A 200 39.05 17.24 -1.75
C PRO A 200 39.84 16.78 -0.52
N MET A 201 41.16 16.64 -0.68
CA MET A 201 42.07 16.34 0.43
C MET A 201 41.97 17.53 1.39
N ILE A 202 41.29 17.35 2.51
CA ILE A 202 41.25 18.36 3.57
C ILE A 202 42.60 18.26 4.30
N PRO A 203 43.48 19.28 4.22
CA PRO A 203 44.69 19.28 5.02
C PRO A 203 44.30 19.28 6.50
N LEU A 204 44.86 18.36 7.28
CA LEU A 204 44.76 18.35 8.73
C LEU A 204 45.41 19.62 9.28
N THR A 205 44.63 20.69 9.34
CA THR A 205 45.04 21.96 9.93
C THR A 205 44.72 21.92 11.41
N PHE A 206 45.70 21.53 12.21
CA PHE A 206 45.62 21.76 13.65
C PHE A 206 45.69 23.28 13.86
N SER A 207 44.58 23.88 14.30
CA SER A 207 44.55 25.32 14.57
C SER A 207 45.63 25.63 15.62
N PRO A 208 46.66 26.44 15.30
CA PRO A 208 47.94 26.42 16.02
C PRO A 208 47.87 26.92 17.48
N ASN A 209 46.75 27.51 17.90
CA ASN A 209 46.64 28.18 19.20
C ASN A 209 45.54 27.63 20.11
N ASN A 210 44.95 26.46 19.81
CA ASN A 210 43.93 25.87 20.70
C ASN A 210 44.20 24.39 20.99
N PRO A 211 44.73 24.05 22.19
CA PRO A 211 45.03 22.67 22.56
C PRO A 211 43.77 21.80 22.66
N GLN A 212 42.60 22.39 22.94
CA GLN A 212 41.34 21.64 23.03
C GLN A 212 40.92 21.11 21.66
N THR A 213 41.07 21.92 20.61
CA THR A 213 40.72 21.53 19.23
C THR A 213 41.67 20.46 18.70
N ALA A 214 42.96 20.55 19.05
CA ALA A 214 43.94 19.52 18.72
C ALA A 214 43.63 18.19 19.42
N ALA A 215 43.29 18.22 20.71
CA ALA A 215 42.90 17.02 21.46
C ALA A 215 41.64 16.35 20.88
N ALA A 216 40.62 17.15 20.52
CA ALA A 216 39.40 16.64 19.89
C ALA A 216 39.66 15.98 18.53
N ALA A 217 40.53 16.57 17.70
CA ALA A 217 40.91 16.00 16.42
C ALA A 217 41.68 14.68 16.58
N LEU A 218 42.61 14.61 17.53
CA LEU A 218 43.36 13.38 17.82
C LEU A 218 42.45 12.26 18.32
N TRP A 219 41.44 12.58 19.14
CA TRP A 219 40.45 11.63 19.62
C TRP A 219 39.56 11.06 18.51
N GLN A 220 39.21 11.87 17.50
CA GLN A 220 38.38 11.42 16.39
C GLN A 220 39.14 10.58 15.36
N LEU A 221 40.42 10.87 15.15
CA LEU A 221 41.20 10.30 14.05
C LEU A 221 42.02 9.06 14.44
N PHE A 222 42.38 8.92 15.73
CA PHE A 222 43.28 7.87 16.19
C PHE A 222 42.65 7.00 17.27
N PRO A 223 43.01 5.70 17.34
CA PRO A 223 42.50 4.80 18.36
C PRO A 223 42.98 5.20 19.76
N ARG A 224 42.18 4.88 20.78
CA ARG A 224 42.41 5.28 22.18
C ARG A 224 43.81 4.90 22.70
N GLU A 225 44.30 3.72 22.35
CA GLU A 225 45.61 3.23 22.81
C GLU A 225 46.76 4.11 22.31
N PHE A 226 46.66 4.59 21.07
CA PHE A 226 47.65 5.48 20.47
C PHE A 226 47.69 6.83 21.19
N VAL A 227 46.52 7.40 21.50
CA VAL A 227 46.43 8.69 22.18
C VAL A 227 47.03 8.62 23.60
N VAL A 228 46.81 7.51 24.32
CA VAL A 228 47.39 7.32 25.67
C VAL A 228 48.91 7.19 25.61
N ALA A 229 49.45 6.44 24.65
CA ALA A 229 50.90 6.33 24.45
C ALA A 229 51.53 7.68 24.07
N LEU A 230 50.85 8.46 23.23
CA LEU A 230 51.28 9.79 22.83
C LEU A 230 51.39 10.76 24.02
N VAL A 231 50.40 10.77 24.92
CA VAL A 231 50.44 11.62 26.12
C VAL A 231 51.62 11.27 27.02
N ASN A 232 51.93 9.98 27.17
CA ASN A 232 53.08 9.53 27.95
C ASN A 232 54.41 10.01 27.34
N ASP A 233 54.60 9.84 26.03
CA ASP A 233 55.84 10.26 25.36
C ASP A 233 56.01 11.79 25.38
N LEU A 234 54.92 12.54 25.18
CA LEU A 234 54.92 14.00 25.29
C LEU A 234 55.28 14.46 26.70
N SER A 235 54.75 13.81 27.73
CA SER A 235 55.04 14.14 29.13
C SER A 235 56.53 13.90 29.47
N VAL A 236 57.11 12.80 28.97
CA VAL A 236 58.54 12.51 29.13
C VAL A 236 59.40 13.58 28.46
N ARG A 237 59.07 13.97 27.22
CA ARG A 237 59.84 14.98 26.47
C ARG A 237 59.75 16.38 27.10
N LEU A 238 58.57 16.76 27.60
CA LEU A 238 58.40 18.03 28.29
C LEU A 238 59.23 18.10 29.58
N ASN A 239 59.29 17.00 30.34
CA ASN A 239 60.13 16.93 31.53
C ASN A 239 61.63 16.96 31.20
N GLN A 240 62.06 16.33 30.10
CA GLN A 240 63.46 16.35 29.65
C GLN A 240 63.94 17.74 29.17
N GLN A 241 63.04 18.57 28.65
CA GLN A 241 63.36 19.95 28.26
C GLN A 241 63.36 20.94 29.44
N GLY A 242 62.83 20.55 30.61
CA GLY A 242 62.82 21.38 31.82
C GLY A 242 64.18 21.48 32.53
N ASP A 243 65.11 20.55 32.27
CA ASP A 243 66.44 20.49 32.91
C ASP A 243 67.54 21.24 32.13
N SER A 244 67.16 22.07 31.15
CA SER A 244 68.08 22.92 30.38
C SER A 244 67.63 24.38 30.40
N VAL A 245 67.56 24.95 31.59
CA VAL A 245 67.57 26.41 31.85
C VAL A 245 68.51 26.70 33.00
#